data_AF-A0A073KNR2-F1
#
_entry.id   AF-A0A073KNR2-F1
#
_cell.length_a   1.000
_cell.length_b   1.000
_cell.length_c   1.000
_cell.angle_alpha   90.00
_cell.angle_beta   90.00
_cell.angle_gamma   90.00
#
_symmetry.space_group_name_H-M   'P 1'
#
loop_
_entity.id
_entity.type
_entity.pdbx_description
1 polymer ?
#
loop_
_entity_poly.entity_id
_entity_poly.type
_entity_poly.pdbx_seq_one_letter_code
_entity_poly.pdbx_strand_id
1 'polypeptide(L)'
;MYWQSQSIPNYTNYSHPYEYPHQFAHETDFRQTLTGRWLCDDGGLYHIHQPSGTSEIYWLGLSDGGLGTNFTNVFVGDIRPGGIIDGRWGDIPIGNIMQHGRLRLQVEGGGTRLRALQKTGGFGGSIWTKQ
;
A
#
# COMPACT_ATOMS: atom_id res chain seq x y z
N MET A 1 17.19 41.05 -31.72
CA MET A 1 18.42 40.72 -30.95
C MET A 1 18.18 41.19 -29.52
N TYR A 2 17.39 40.44 -28.75
CA TYR A 2 17.77 39.51 -27.66
C TYR A 2 18.35 40.19 -26.41
N TRP A 3 17.58 40.21 -25.32
CA TRP A 3 17.79 39.39 -24.10
C TRP A 3 16.62 39.55 -23.11
N GLN A 4 16.13 38.44 -22.55
CA GLN A 4 15.06 38.38 -21.52
C GLN A 4 15.66 38.46 -20.12
N SER A 5 14.95 39.06 -19.15
CA SER A 5 15.22 38.83 -17.72
C SER A 5 14.28 37.74 -17.17
N GLN A 6 14.79 36.52 -17.04
CA GLN A 6 14.24 35.56 -16.08
C GLN A 6 14.71 35.96 -14.68
N SER A 7 13.80 36.39 -13.82
CA SER A 7 14.05 36.38 -12.38
C SER A 7 13.62 35.03 -11.82
N ILE A 8 14.55 34.07 -11.76
CA ILE A 8 14.40 32.90 -10.89
C ILE A 8 15.02 33.29 -9.54
N PRO A 9 14.25 33.40 -8.45
CA PRO A 9 14.83 33.62 -7.15
C PRO A 9 15.49 32.33 -6.67
N ASN A 10 16.79 32.42 -6.43
CA ASN A 10 17.65 31.61 -5.55
C ASN A 10 16.96 30.45 -4.81
N TYR A 11 17.16 29.22 -5.28
CA TYR A 11 17.12 28.04 -4.41
C TYR A 11 18.51 27.85 -3.79
N THR A 12 18.75 28.55 -2.69
CA THR A 12 19.74 28.11 -1.69
C THR A 12 18.95 27.75 -0.44
N ASN A 13 18.84 26.45 -0.16
CA ASN A 13 19.04 25.84 1.16
C ASN A 13 18.93 24.32 1.03
N TYR A 14 20.02 23.63 1.31
CA TYR A 14 20.00 22.22 1.67
C TYR A 14 19.26 22.09 3.01
N SER A 15 18.11 21.42 3.03
CA SER A 15 17.49 20.93 4.26
C SER A 15 16.65 19.68 3.96
N HIS A 16 17.14 18.55 4.47
CA HIS A 16 16.50 17.25 4.69
C HIS A 16 15.67 16.60 3.55
N PRO A 17 16.01 15.37 3.11
CA PRO A 17 15.30 14.69 2.03
C PRO A 17 13.87 14.19 2.40
N TYR A 18 13.27 14.69 3.49
CA TYR A 18 11.98 14.21 4.00
C TYR A 18 10.93 15.29 4.27
N GLU A 19 11.20 16.57 3.96
CA GLU A 19 10.18 17.61 4.05
C GLU A 19 9.67 17.96 2.65
N TYR A 20 8.60 17.28 2.22
CA TYR A 20 7.80 17.76 1.11
C TYR A 20 6.75 18.75 1.63
N PRO A 21 6.80 20.04 1.24
CA PRO A 21 5.76 21.01 1.59
C PRO A 21 4.48 20.63 0.86
N HIS A 22 3.39 20.46 1.62
CA HIS A 22 2.10 19.89 1.25
C HIS A 22 1.27 20.66 0.18
N GLN A 23 1.87 21.42 -0.74
CA GLN A 23 1.12 22.37 -1.57
C GLN A 23 0.96 22.05 -3.07
N PHE A 24 1.61 21.02 -3.63
CA PHE A 24 1.46 20.69 -5.07
C PHE A 24 1.46 19.20 -5.41
N ALA A 25 0.91 18.34 -4.56
CA ALA A 25 0.81 16.92 -4.90
C ALA A 25 -0.26 16.71 -5.99
N HIS A 26 0.01 15.88 -7.00
CA HIS A 26 -0.90 15.58 -8.10
C HIS A 26 -1.98 14.57 -7.63
N GLU A 27 -3.13 14.44 -8.31
CA GLU A 27 -4.20 13.48 -7.94
C GLU A 27 -3.77 12.00 -7.97
N THR A 28 -2.61 11.72 -8.57
CA THR A 28 -1.96 10.41 -8.63
C THR A 28 -1.06 10.12 -7.43
N ASP A 29 -0.90 11.10 -6.52
CA ASP A 29 -0.10 10.94 -5.32
C ASP A 29 -1.00 10.32 -4.24
N PHE A 30 -0.73 9.06 -3.86
CA PHE A 30 -1.38 8.41 -2.73
C PHE A 30 -0.84 9.03 -1.45
N ARG A 31 -1.24 10.29 -1.19
CA ARG A 31 -0.70 11.16 -0.13
C ARG A 31 -0.83 10.56 1.28
N GLN A 32 -1.70 9.56 1.45
CA GLN A 32 -1.69 8.73 2.66
C GLN A 32 -0.88 7.47 2.39
N THR A 33 0.17 7.29 3.20
CA THR A 33 0.84 6.00 3.31
C THR A 33 -0.19 4.90 3.54
N LEU A 34 -0.05 3.78 2.85
CA LEU A 34 -0.86 2.58 3.09
C LEU A 34 -0.48 1.88 4.40
N THR A 35 0.61 2.32 5.04
CA THR A 35 1.00 1.83 6.37
C THR A 35 -0.14 1.99 7.36
N GLY A 36 -0.46 0.90 8.06
CA GLY A 36 -1.48 0.89 9.09
C GLY A 36 -2.12 -0.47 9.30
N ARG A 37 -3.17 -0.47 10.10
CA ARG A 37 -4.03 -1.63 10.36
C ARG A 37 -5.25 -1.56 9.45
N TRP A 38 -5.60 -2.70 8.87
CA TRP A 38 -6.65 -2.81 7.89
C TRP A 38 -7.54 -4.01 8.22
N LEU A 39 -8.85 -3.79 8.26
CA LEU A 39 -9.81 -4.88 8.36
C LEU A 39 -10.20 -5.33 6.97
N CYS A 40 -10.32 -6.65 6.77
CA CYS A 40 -10.81 -7.22 5.54
C CYS A 40 -12.17 -7.91 5.71
N ASP A 41 -12.92 -8.02 4.62
CA ASP A 41 -14.22 -8.69 4.56
C ASP A 41 -14.16 -10.22 4.70
N ASP A 42 -12.96 -10.81 4.78
CA ASP A 42 -12.73 -12.20 5.16
C ASP A 42 -12.60 -12.42 6.68
N GLY A 43 -12.80 -11.38 7.49
CA GLY A 43 -12.63 -11.41 8.94
C GLY A 43 -11.17 -11.30 9.40
N GLY A 44 -10.23 -11.04 8.50
CA GLY A 44 -8.82 -10.86 8.80
C GLY A 44 -8.45 -9.43 9.20
N LEU A 45 -7.43 -9.32 10.06
CA LEU A 45 -6.70 -8.09 10.35
C LEU A 45 -5.37 -8.11 9.61
N TYR A 46 -5.09 -7.04 8.88
CA TYR A 46 -3.91 -6.90 8.04
C TYR A 46 -3.07 -5.73 8.53
N HIS A 47 -1.79 -6.00 8.80
CA HIS A 47 -0.78 -4.99 9.11
C HIS A 47 -0.02 -4.68 7.83
N ILE A 48 -0.33 -3.56 7.20
CA ILE A 48 0.30 -3.12 5.96
C ILE A 48 1.45 -2.17 6.31
N HIS A 49 2.57 -2.34 5.62
CA HIS A 49 3.71 -1.43 5.66
C HIS A 49 4.09 -1.02 4.25
N GLN A 50 4.10 0.29 4.02
CA GLN A 50 4.65 0.93 2.83
C GLN A 50 5.74 1.89 3.28
N PRO A 51 7.03 1.57 3.10
CA PRO A 51 8.12 2.48 3.41
C PRO A 51 7.96 3.81 2.65
N SER A 52 8.25 4.92 3.33
CA SER A 52 8.05 6.25 2.75
C SER A 52 8.89 6.45 1.49
N GLY A 53 8.27 6.98 0.43
CA GLY A 53 8.95 7.26 -0.85
C GLY A 53 9.26 6.02 -1.70
N THR A 54 8.70 4.85 -1.36
CA THR A 54 8.98 3.58 -2.03
C THR A 54 7.71 3.00 -2.68
N SER A 55 7.87 2.10 -3.66
CA SER A 55 6.73 1.37 -4.24
C SER A 55 6.39 0.12 -3.44
N GLU A 56 7.31 -0.35 -2.61
CA GLU A 56 7.22 -1.61 -1.92
C GLU A 56 6.05 -1.62 -0.93
N ILE A 57 5.32 -2.73 -0.95
CA ILE A 57 4.22 -3.03 -0.03
C ILE A 57 4.51 -4.38 0.61
N TYR A 58 4.48 -4.38 1.94
CA TYR A 58 4.54 -5.57 2.76
C TYR A 58 3.27 -5.68 3.58
N TRP A 59 2.81 -6.90 3.83
CA TRP A 59 1.84 -7.08 4.90
C TRP A 59 2.03 -8.38 5.67
N LEU A 60 1.43 -8.39 6.86
CA LEU A 60 1.05 -9.57 7.62
C LEU A 60 -0.48 -9.60 7.73
N GLY A 61 -1.12 -10.65 7.22
CA GLY A 61 -2.55 -10.90 7.36
C GLY A 61 -2.82 -12.01 8.38
N LEU A 62 -3.76 -11.77 9.29
CA LEU A 62 -4.10 -12.67 10.39
C LEU A 62 -5.61 -12.88 10.41
N SER A 63 -6.08 -14.12 10.32
CA SER A 63 -7.50 -14.45 10.44
C SER A 63 -8.05 -14.13 11.84
N ASP A 64 -9.37 -14.25 11.99
CA ASP A 64 -10.07 -14.19 13.29
C ASP A 64 -9.79 -12.88 14.05
N GLY A 65 -9.85 -11.76 13.33
CA GLY A 65 -9.65 -10.43 13.90
C GLY A 65 -8.23 -10.14 14.40
N GLY A 66 -7.22 -10.90 13.96
CA GLY A 66 -5.83 -10.71 14.35
C GLY A 66 -5.20 -11.85 15.14
N LEU A 67 -5.91 -12.97 15.33
CA LEU A 67 -5.39 -14.14 16.05
C LEU A 67 -4.58 -15.09 15.15
N GLY A 68 -4.89 -15.14 13.85
CA GLY A 68 -4.17 -15.98 12.90
C GLY A 68 -4.49 -17.47 12.98
N THR A 69 -5.56 -17.87 13.67
CA THR A 69 -5.89 -19.27 14.00
C THR A 69 -6.32 -20.14 12.82
N ASN A 70 -6.79 -19.55 11.73
CA ASN A 70 -7.18 -20.24 10.50
C ASN A 70 -6.12 -20.05 9.41
N PHE A 71 -5.90 -18.80 9.00
CA PHE A 71 -4.81 -18.42 8.11
C PHE A 71 -3.94 -17.35 8.76
N THR A 72 -2.66 -17.40 8.43
CA THR A 72 -1.75 -16.27 8.61
C THR A 72 -0.92 -16.17 7.35
N ASN A 73 -0.94 -15.03 6.66
CA ASN A 73 -0.18 -14.85 5.42
C ASN A 73 0.74 -13.64 5.48
N VAL A 74 1.76 -13.70 4.65
CA VAL A 74 2.61 -12.57 4.31
C VAL A 74 2.41 -12.21 2.85
N PHE A 75 2.59 -10.93 2.52
CA PHE A 75 2.59 -10.43 1.15
C PHE A 75 3.79 -9.54 0.92
N VAL A 76 4.27 -9.60 -0.32
CA VAL A 76 5.24 -8.66 -0.88
C VAL A 76 4.80 -8.28 -2.29
N GLY A 77 4.85 -6.99 -2.58
CA GLY A 77 4.51 -6.46 -3.89
C GLY A 77 4.83 -4.98 -4.00
N ASP A 78 4.29 -4.36 -5.04
CA ASP A 78 4.54 -2.96 -5.36
C ASP A 78 3.24 -2.23 -5.68
N ILE A 79 3.13 -0.97 -5.22
CA ILE A 79 2.16 -0.01 -5.73
C ILE A 79 2.68 0.65 -7.02
N ARG A 80 1.85 0.65 -8.05
CA ARG A 80 2.12 1.22 -9.37
C ARG A 80 1.29 2.48 -9.61
N PRO A 81 1.66 3.31 -10.60
CA PRO A 81 0.82 4.43 -11.03
C PRO A 81 -0.63 4.01 -11.26
N GLY A 82 -1.58 4.87 -10.86
CA GLY A 82 -3.01 4.54 -10.88
C GLY A 82 -3.51 3.74 -9.67
N GLY A 83 -2.65 3.47 -8.67
CA GLY A 83 -3.07 2.86 -7.40
C GLY A 83 -3.24 1.37 -7.47
N ILE A 84 -2.51 0.73 -8.37
CA ILE A 84 -2.55 -0.71 -8.53
C ILE A 84 -1.47 -1.32 -7.67
N ILE A 85 -1.86 -2.14 -6.70
CA ILE A 85 -0.93 -2.99 -5.97
C ILE A 85 -0.88 -4.35 -6.67
N ASP A 86 0.31 -4.87 -6.96
CA ASP A 86 0.50 -6.20 -7.56
C ASP A 86 1.62 -6.92 -6.81
N GLY A 87 1.36 -8.15 -6.39
CA GLY A 87 2.36 -8.93 -5.67
C GLY A 87 1.97 -10.38 -5.45
N ARG A 88 2.71 -11.01 -4.55
CA ARG A 88 2.54 -12.41 -4.15
C ARG A 88 2.26 -12.50 -2.67
N TRP A 89 1.45 -13.48 -2.30
CA TRP A 89 1.16 -13.83 -0.92
C TRP A 89 1.39 -15.31 -0.69
N GLY A 90 1.60 -15.68 0.57
CA GLY A 90 1.64 -17.07 1.01
C GLY A 90 1.33 -17.19 2.49
N ASP A 91 0.62 -18.25 2.85
CA ASP A 91 0.37 -18.62 4.23
C ASP A 91 1.64 -19.16 4.90
N ILE A 92 1.74 -18.96 6.20
CA ILE A 92 2.85 -19.40 7.06
C ILE A 92 2.31 -20.22 8.25
N PRO A 93 3.13 -21.06 8.92
CA PRO A 93 2.68 -22.06 9.90
C PRO A 93 2.32 -21.48 11.28
N ILE A 94 1.40 -20.50 11.29
CA ILE A 94 0.67 -20.02 12.47
C ILE A 94 -0.78 -20.50 12.40
N GLY A 95 -1.38 -20.45 11.20
CA GLY A 95 -2.67 -21.07 10.89
C GLY A 95 -2.53 -22.47 10.29
N ASN A 96 -3.66 -23.07 9.91
CA ASN A 96 -3.71 -24.40 9.30
C ASN A 96 -3.74 -24.36 7.77
N ILE A 97 -4.15 -23.23 7.17
CA ILE A 97 -4.12 -23.02 5.72
C ILE A 97 -2.67 -22.78 5.27
N MET A 98 -2.28 -23.37 4.14
CA MET A 98 -0.93 -23.34 3.56
C MET A 98 -0.96 -22.98 2.07
N GLN A 99 -1.85 -22.07 1.66
CA GLN A 99 -2.02 -21.67 0.27
C GLN A 99 -1.09 -20.49 -0.07
N HIS A 100 -0.96 -20.22 -1.37
CA HIS A 100 -0.18 -19.10 -1.87
C HIS A 100 -0.68 -18.69 -3.25
N GLY A 101 -0.38 -17.46 -3.66
CA GLY A 101 -0.82 -16.97 -4.94
C GLY A 101 -0.39 -15.55 -5.24
N ARG A 102 -1.13 -14.94 -6.17
CA ARG A 102 -0.97 -13.54 -6.57
C ARG A 102 -2.20 -12.74 -6.19
N LEU A 103 -1.96 -11.49 -5.85
CA LEU A 103 -3.00 -10.50 -5.65
C LEU A 103 -2.73 -9.28 -6.50
N ARG A 104 -3.81 -8.75 -7.07
CA ARG A 104 -3.83 -7.42 -7.66
C ARG A 104 -4.96 -6.63 -7.01
N LEU A 105 -4.64 -5.48 -6.44
CA LEU A 105 -5.58 -4.63 -5.70
C LEU A 105 -5.63 -3.24 -6.32
N GLN A 106 -6.77 -2.57 -6.16
CA GLN A 106 -6.97 -1.15 -6.43
C GLN A 106 -7.00 -0.40 -5.11
N VAL A 107 -6.21 0.67 -5.01
CA VAL A 107 -6.33 1.67 -3.95
C VAL A 107 -7.50 2.60 -4.29
N GLU A 108 -8.40 2.77 -3.33
CA GLU A 108 -9.62 3.57 -3.42
C GLU A 108 -9.73 4.49 -2.20
N GLY A 109 -10.67 5.44 -2.25
CA GLY A 109 -10.98 6.30 -1.10
C GLY A 109 -9.78 7.12 -0.60
N GLY A 110 -8.87 7.53 -1.49
CA GLY A 110 -7.68 8.30 -1.10
C GLY A 110 -6.67 7.54 -0.23
N GLY A 111 -6.64 6.21 -0.28
CA GLY A 111 -5.73 5.39 0.53
C GLY A 111 -6.35 4.82 1.81
N THR A 112 -7.69 4.84 1.92
CA THR A 112 -8.44 4.30 3.07
C THR A 112 -9.18 2.99 2.75
N ARG A 113 -9.23 2.60 1.47
CA ARG A 113 -9.86 1.36 1.01
C ARG A 113 -8.99 0.66 -0.03
N LEU A 114 -8.91 -0.67 0.05
CA LEU A 114 -8.36 -1.51 -1.02
C LEU A 114 -9.46 -2.43 -1.54
N ARG A 115 -9.48 -2.67 -2.85
CA ARG A 115 -10.38 -3.63 -3.50
C ARG A 115 -9.58 -4.63 -4.33
N ALA A 116 -9.85 -5.91 -4.18
CA ALA A 116 -9.27 -6.94 -5.03
C ALA A 116 -9.77 -6.82 -6.48
N LEU A 117 -8.82 -6.81 -7.40
CA LEU A 117 -9.05 -6.90 -8.84
C LEU A 117 -8.78 -8.31 -9.36
N GLN A 118 -7.77 -8.99 -8.80
CA GLN A 118 -7.42 -10.36 -9.15
C GLN A 118 -6.92 -11.10 -7.92
N LYS A 119 -7.32 -12.37 -7.80
CA LYS A 119 -6.90 -13.28 -6.73
C LYS A 119 -6.62 -14.65 -7.34
N THR A 120 -5.51 -15.27 -6.95
CA THR A 120 -5.24 -16.68 -7.25
C THR A 120 -4.94 -17.45 -5.97
N GLY A 121 -4.97 -18.78 -6.06
CA GLY A 121 -4.59 -19.63 -4.93
C GLY A 121 -5.57 -19.60 -3.76
N GLY A 122 -6.85 -19.28 -4.00
CA GLY A 122 -7.91 -19.39 -2.98
C GLY A 122 -8.04 -18.22 -2.00
N PHE A 123 -7.38 -17.08 -2.24
CA PHE A 123 -7.41 -15.94 -1.33
C PHE A 123 -8.85 -15.43 -1.03
N GLY A 124 -9.21 -15.38 0.26
CA GLY A 124 -10.56 -15.06 0.74
C GLY A 124 -10.93 -13.59 0.58
N GLY A 125 -10.13 -12.68 1.13
CA GLY A 125 -10.41 -11.25 1.19
C GLY A 125 -10.60 -10.57 -0.16
N SER A 126 -11.47 -9.57 -0.21
CA SER A 126 -11.80 -8.79 -1.41
C SER A 126 -11.84 -7.29 -1.16
N ILE A 127 -12.17 -6.85 0.06
CA ILE A 127 -12.24 -5.45 0.44
C ILE A 127 -11.49 -5.25 1.75
N TRP A 128 -10.58 -4.27 1.78
CA TRP A 128 -9.90 -3.83 2.99
C TRP A 128 -10.29 -2.40 3.31
N THR A 129 -10.48 -2.11 4.59
CA THR A 129 -10.76 -0.76 5.10
C THR A 129 -9.74 -0.42 6.19
N LYS A 130 -9.12 0.75 6.07
CA LYS A 130 -8.13 1.24 7.04
C LYS A 130 -8.82 1.60 8.36
N GLN A 131 -8.18 1.26 9.48
CA GLN A 131 -8.63 1.65 10.83
C GLN A 131 -8.12 3.04 11.22
#